data_AF-A0A662B5W1-F1
#
_entry.id   AF-A0A662B5W1-F1
#
_cell.length_a   1.000
_cell.length_b   1.000
_cell.length_c   1.000
_cell.angle_alpha   90.00
_cell.angle_beta   90.00
_cell.angle_gamma   90.00
#
_symmetry.space_group_name_H-M   'P 1'
#
loop_
_entity.id
_entity.type
_entity.pdbx_description
1 polymer ?
#
loop_
_entity_poly.entity_id
_entity_poly.type
_entity_poly.pdbx_seq_one_letter_code
_entity_poly.pdbx_strand_id
1 'polypeptide(L)' 'MLKIGNIELPEYPLFLAPMEDVTDPSFRYMCKQYGANMVYTEFVASE' A
#
# COMPACT_ATOMS: atom_id res chain seq x y z
N MET A 1 0.83 -10.15 -15.63
CA MET A 1 0.68 -8.85 -14.96
C MET A 1 -0.60 -8.87 -14.14
N LEU A 2 -0.53 -8.44 -12.88
CA LEU A 2 -1.70 -8.34 -12.01
C LEU A 2 -2.49 -7.07 -12.36
N LYS A 3 -3.83 -7.15 -12.33
CA LYS A 3 -4.73 -6.02 -12.59
C LYS A 3 -5.76 -5.89 -11.46
N ILE A 4 -5.91 -4.68 -10.92
CA ILE A 4 -6.88 -4.35 -9.87
C ILE A 4 -7.77 -3.23 -10.41
N GLY A 5 -8.97 -3.57 -10.87
CA GLY A 5 -9.85 -2.63 -11.57
C GLY A 5 -9.15 -2.04 -12.81
N ASN A 6 -8.90 -0.74 -12.78
CA ASN A 6 -8.21 0.02 -13.84
C ASN A 6 -6.69 0.20 -13.58
N ILE A 7 -6.14 -0.40 -12.51
CA ILE A 7 -4.72 -0.31 -12.17
C ILE A 7 -3.99 -1.54 -12.70
N GLU A 8 -2.91 -1.31 -13.44
CA GLU A 8 -2.01 -2.36 -13.93
C GLU A 8 -0.72 -2.37 -13.10
N LEU A 9 -0.32 -3.55 -12.65
CA LEU A 9 0.81 -3.76 -11.75
C LEU A 9 1.88 -4.63 -12.42
N PRO A 10 3.14 -4.57 -11.94
CA PRO A 10 4.21 -5.42 -12.46
C PRO A 10 3.91 -6.92 -12.27
N GLU A 11 4.74 -7.77 -12.86
CA GLU A 11 4.59 -9.23 -12.79
C GLU A 11 4.62 -9.77 -11.35
N TYR A 12 5.51 -9.21 -10.51
CA TYR A 12 5.68 -9.55 -9.11
C TYR A 12 5.49 -8.30 -8.24
N PRO A 13 4.23 -7.88 -7.97
CA PRO A 13 3.99 -6.68 -7.21
C PRO A 13 4.21 -6.90 -5.72
N LEU A 14 4.82 -5.91 -5.06
CA LEU A 14 5.00 -5.87 -3.61
C LEU A 14 3.96 -4.97 -2.97
N PHE A 15 3.12 -5.54 -2.12
CA PHE A 15 2.10 -4.80 -1.37
C PHE A 15 2.50 -4.68 0.09
N LEU A 16 2.47 -3.45 0.62
CA LEU A 16 2.63 -3.22 2.04
C LEU A 16 1.28 -3.44 2.73
N ALA A 17 1.13 -4.46 3.57
CA ALA A 17 -0.12 -4.71 4.29
C ALA A 17 -0.46 -3.57 5.27
N PRO A 18 -1.74 -3.20 5.45
CA PRO A 18 -2.15 -2.27 6.49
C PRO A 18 -1.96 -2.91 7.87
N MET A 19 -1.27 -2.22 8.76
CA MET A 19 -1.07 -2.60 10.16
C MET A 19 -1.25 -1.35 11.02
N GLU A 20 -2.27 -1.38 11.88
CA GLU A 20 -2.61 -0.30 12.81
C GLU A 20 -1.40 0.06 13.67
N ASP A 21 -1.17 1.35 13.88
CA ASP A 21 -0.06 1.92 14.66
C ASP A 21 1.36 1.60 14.15
N VAL A 22 1.47 0.86 13.03
CA VAL A 22 2.75 0.49 12.41
C VAL A 22 2.91 1.19 11.05
N THR A 23 1.88 1.14 10.21
CA THR A 23 1.94 1.67 8.85
C THR A 23 1.49 3.12 8.76
N ASP A 24 2.11 4.00 9.54
CA ASP A 24 1.83 5.43 9.55
C ASP A 24 2.18 6.13 8.20
N PRO A 25 1.84 7.42 8.00
CA PRO A 25 2.17 8.13 6.76
C PRO A 25 3.65 8.14 6.39
N SER A 26 4.55 8.25 7.38
CA SER A 26 6.00 8.34 7.16
C SER A 26 6.57 6.98 6.72
N PHE A 27 6.15 5.90 7.38
CA PHE A 27 6.53 4.54 7.05
C PHE A 27 6.04 4.15 5.65
N ARG A 28 4.77 4.45 5.32
CA ARG A 28 4.23 4.20 3.98
C ARG A 28 4.97 4.98 2.89
N TYR A 29 5.34 6.23 3.18
CA TYR A 29 6.14 7.03 2.26
C TYR A 29 7.49 6.38 1.99
N MET A 30 8.19 5.95 3.04
CA MET A 30 9.45 5.22 2.92
C MET A 30 9.27 3.94 2.10
N CYS A 31 8.36 3.06 2.46
CA CYS A 31 8.13 1.81 1.72
C CYS A 31 7.81 2.05 0.24
N LYS A 32 7.05 3.09 -0.09
CA LYS A 32 6.78 3.49 -1.48
C LYS A 32 8.05 3.90 -2.23
N GLN A 33 8.96 4.64 -1.58
CA GLN A 33 10.25 5.01 -2.18
C GLN A 33 11.17 3.79 -2.40
N TYR A 34 11.07 2.77 -1.53
CA TYR A 34 11.94 1.58 -1.57
C TYR A 34 11.32 0.37 -2.29
N GLY A 35 10.23 0.54 -3.03
CA GLY A 35 9.75 -0.48 -3.97
C GLY A 35 8.40 -1.13 -3.64
N ALA A 36 7.67 -0.67 -2.63
CA ALA A 36 6.27 -1.06 -2.48
C ALA A 36 5.44 -0.48 -3.64
N ASN A 37 4.81 -1.36 -4.43
CA ASN A 37 3.97 -0.97 -5.56
C ASN A 37 2.58 -0.48 -5.12
N MET A 38 2.13 -0.92 -3.96
CA MET A 38 0.87 -0.49 -3.36
C MET A 38 1.02 -0.39 -1.84
N VAL A 39 0.42 0.65 -1.26
CA VAL A 39 0.33 0.91 0.18
C VAL A 39 -1.12 1.27 0.52
N TYR A 40 -1.55 1.01 1.75
CA TYR A 40 -2.93 1.24 2.21
C TYR A 40 -2.94 2.19 3.40
N THR A 41 -4.01 2.95 3.56
CA THR A 41 -4.28 3.68 4.80
C THR A 41 -4.99 2.78 5.78
N GLU A 42 -4.94 3.15 7.06
CA GLU A 42 -5.84 2.58 8.07
C GLU A 42 -7.30 2.89 7.73
N PHE A 43 -8.22 2.09 8.29
CA PHE A 43 -9.63 2.40 8.22
C PHE A 43 -9.92 3.65 9.03
N VAL A 44 -10.60 4.62 8.42
CA VAL A 44 -11.16 5.75 9.16
C VAL A 44 -12.49 5.27 9.72
N ALA A 45 -12.70 5.44 11.04
CA ALA A 45 -13.99 5.18 11.64
C ALA A 45 -15.06 6.02 10.94
N SER A 46 -16.10 5.37 10.43
CA SER A 46 -17.32 6.06 9.99
C SER A 46 -18.24 6.13 11.20
N GLU A 47 -18.57 7.35 11.62
CA GLU A 47 -19.75 7.59 12.44
C GLU A 47 -21.04 7.25 11.67
#